data_AF-A0A7K0A793-F1
#
_entry.id   AF-A0A7K0A793-F1
#
_cell.length_a   1.000
_cell.length_b   1.000
_cell.length_c   1.000
_cell.angle_alpha   90.00
_cell.angle_beta   90.00
_cell.angle_gamma   90.00
#
_symmetry.space_group_name_H-M   'P 1'
#
loop_
_entity.id
_entity.type
_entity.pdbx_description
1 polymer ?
#
loop_
_entity_poly.entity_id
_entity_poly.type
_entity_poly.pdbx_seq_one_letter_code
_entity_poly.pdbx_strand_id
1 'polypeptide(L)'
;MSTIGLAALFAALALGFVEGFGRFYPSKRTWTRLRSRHGRRAVRAMRERFESAAQAKTGRNVATLLLALAIVWVAVAPALDKRWYEVVLDVLPYVFVLIAMMRVPRVLWKVAERMKEYERSIGEDPDTELDDGGATAIAL
;
A
#
# COMPACT_ATOMS: atom_id res chain seq x y z
N MET A 1 -26.73 -0.69 -12.76
CA MET A 1 -25.73 -0.19 -11.78
C MET A 1 -25.15 1.09 -12.35
N SER A 2 -25.22 2.22 -11.66
CA SER A 2 -24.70 3.50 -12.17
C SER A 2 -23.17 3.56 -12.06
N THR A 3 -22.53 4.35 -12.92
CA THR A 3 -21.07 4.59 -12.88
C THR A 3 -20.62 5.14 -11.53
N ILE A 4 -21.43 6.02 -10.92
CA ILE A 4 -21.22 6.56 -9.57
C ILE A 4 -21.25 5.44 -8.52
N GLY A 5 -22.22 4.53 -8.60
CA GLY A 5 -22.32 3.39 -7.69
C GLY A 5 -21.12 2.44 -7.79
N LEU A 6 -20.64 2.20 -9.01
CA LEU A 6 -19.43 1.42 -9.25
C LEU A 6 -18.19 2.09 -8.66
N ALA A 7 -18.03 3.41 -8.87
CA ALA A 7 -16.91 4.18 -8.34
C ALA A 7 -16.91 4.20 -6.80
N ALA A 8 -18.06 4.41 -6.17
CA ALA A 8 -18.20 4.39 -4.72
C ALA A 8 -17.85 3.01 -4.13
N LEU A 9 -18.27 1.92 -4.79
CA LEU A 9 -17.91 0.56 -4.40
C LEU A 9 -16.39 0.35 -4.46
N PHE A 10 -15.74 0.71 -5.57
CA PHE A 10 -14.28 0.59 -5.70
C PHE A 10 -13.53 1.43 -4.67
N ALA A 11 -14.02 2.64 -4.39
CA ALA A 11 -13.43 3.51 -3.37
C ALA A 11 -13.52 2.90 -1.97
N ALA A 12 -14.68 2.35 -1.60
CA ALA A 12 -14.88 1.66 -0.33
C ALA A 12 -14.00 0.40 -0.24
N LEU A 13 -13.92 -0.39 -1.31
CA LEU A 13 -13.06 -1.57 -1.37
C LEU A 13 -11.58 -1.21 -1.25
N ALA A 14 -11.12 -0.16 -1.94
CA ALA A 14 -9.74 0.30 -1.87
C ALA A 14 -9.36 0.74 -0.45
N LEU A 15 -10.20 1.55 0.20
CA LEU A 15 -9.98 1.95 1.59
C LEU A 15 -9.99 0.76 2.54
N GLY A 16 -11.02 -0.08 2.45
CA GLY A 16 -11.15 -1.27 3.30
C GLY A 16 -9.97 -2.23 3.12
N PHE A 17 -9.48 -2.39 1.89
CA PHE A 17 -8.30 -3.18 1.59
C PHE A 17 -7.04 -2.58 2.22
N VAL A 18 -6.77 -1.29 2.05
CA VAL A 18 -5.58 -0.63 2.62
C VAL A 18 -5.60 -0.70 4.16
N GLU A 19 -6.75 -0.47 4.77
CA GLU A 19 -6.95 -0.57 6.22
C GLU A 19 -6.74 -2.02 6.72
N GLY A 20 -7.38 -2.98 6.05
CA GLY A 20 -7.31 -4.40 6.39
C GLY A 20 -5.90 -4.97 6.20
N PHE A 21 -5.24 -4.61 5.10
CA PHE A 21 -3.87 -5.03 4.81
C PHE A 21 -2.91 -4.55 5.90
N GLY A 22 -2.93 -3.27 6.26
CA GLY A 22 -2.07 -2.76 7.34
C GLY A 22 -2.35 -3.36 8.72
N ARG A 23 -3.62 -3.70 8.99
CA ARG A 23 -4.03 -4.26 10.27
C ARG A 23 -3.70 -5.74 10.43
N PHE A 24 -3.94 -6.54 9.39
CA PHE A 24 -3.93 -8.00 9.49
C PHE A 24 -2.78 -8.68 8.74
N TYR A 25 -2.16 -8.00 7.77
CA TYR A 25 -1.10 -8.60 6.95
C TYR A 25 0.31 -8.20 7.40
N PRO A 26 1.30 -9.09 7.32
CA PRO A 26 1.13 -10.54 7.37
C PRO A 26 0.75 -10.95 8.79
N SER A 27 -0.13 -11.94 8.92
CA SER A 27 -0.28 -12.65 10.20
C SER A 27 0.99 -13.47 10.46
N LYS A 28 1.33 -13.76 11.72
CA LYS A 28 2.49 -14.61 12.06
C LYS A 28 2.44 -15.96 11.33
N ARG A 29 1.27 -16.60 11.28
CA ARG A 29 1.06 -17.86 10.54
C ARG A 29 1.30 -17.73 9.03
N THR A 30 0.83 -16.63 8.42
CA THR A 30 1.06 -16.36 7.00
C THR A 30 2.54 -16.13 6.71
N TRP A 31 3.21 -15.35 7.55
CA TRP A 31 4.65 -15.10 7.45
C TRP A 31 5.46 -16.39 7.59
N THR A 32 5.18 -17.23 8.59
CA THR A 32 5.87 -18.52 8.77
C THR A 32 5.67 -19.44 7.56
N ARG A 33 4.47 -19.47 6.97
CA ARG A 33 4.18 -20.24 5.75
C ARG A 33 4.91 -19.70 4.51
N LEU A 34 4.95 -18.38 4.33
CA LEU A 34 5.73 -17.74 3.26
C LEU A 34 7.20 -18.11 3.38
N ARG A 35 7.73 -18.02 4.61
CA ARG A 35 9.11 -18.36 4.94
C ARG A 35 9.43 -19.82 4.72
N SER A 36 8.55 -20.74 5.12
CA SER A 36 8.79 -22.18 4.93
C SER A 36 8.77 -22.58 3.45
N ARG A 37 8.00 -21.88 2.61
CA ARG A 37 7.88 -22.21 1.17
C ARG A 37 8.93 -21.55 0.28
N HIS A 38 9.24 -20.28 0.54
CA HIS A 38 10.12 -19.48 -0.33
C HIS A 38 11.50 -19.22 0.29
N GLY A 39 11.69 -19.61 1.56
CA GLY A 39 12.94 -19.41 2.29
C GLY A 39 13.09 -18.02 2.88
N ARG A 40 14.13 -17.86 3.69
CA ARG A 40 14.48 -16.61 4.39
C ARG A 40 14.76 -15.45 3.42
N ARG A 41 15.54 -15.72 2.35
CA ARG A 41 15.95 -14.71 1.36
C ARG A 41 14.75 -14.05 0.65
N ALA A 42 13.79 -14.86 0.19
CA ALA A 42 12.62 -14.32 -0.50
C ALA A 42 11.75 -13.45 0.41
N VAL A 43 11.58 -13.85 1.67
CA VAL A 43 10.82 -13.08 2.66
C VAL A 43 11.53 -11.77 3.00
N ARG A 44 12.86 -11.77 3.10
CA ARG A 44 13.65 -10.56 3.31
C ARG A 44 13.58 -9.60 2.12
N ALA A 45 13.78 -10.11 0.90
CA ALA A 45 13.64 -9.32 -0.31
C ALA A 45 12.23 -8.70 -0.44
N MET A 46 11.20 -9.44 -0.03
CA MET A 46 9.82 -8.92 0.03
C MET A 46 9.68 -7.78 1.05
N ARG A 47 10.27 -7.91 2.24
CA ARG A 47 10.31 -6.85 3.26
C ARG A 47 11.01 -5.59 2.73
N GLU A 48 12.20 -5.74 2.15
CA GLU A 48 12.98 -4.62 1.60
C GLU A 48 12.25 -3.91 0.45
N ARG A 49 11.50 -4.65 -0.37
CA ARG A 49 10.60 -4.07 -1.38
C ARG A 49 9.47 -3.25 -0.73
N PHE A 50 8.91 -3.70 0.38
CA PHE A 50 7.93 -2.91 1.11
C PHE A 50 8.54 -1.67 1.77
N GLU A 51 9.75 -1.76 2.32
CA GLU A 51 10.46 -0.61 2.90
C GLU A 51 10.79 0.44 1.84
N SER A 52 11.34 0.02 0.69
CA SER A 52 11.64 0.92 -0.43
C SER A 52 10.37 1.54 -1.03
N ALA A 53 9.30 0.76 -1.21
CA ALA A 53 8.02 1.28 -1.65
C ALA A 53 7.37 2.23 -0.63
N ALA A 54 7.59 2.02 0.68
CA ALA A 54 7.13 2.93 1.72
C ALA A 54 7.90 4.27 1.72
N GLN A 55 9.16 4.27 1.30
CA GLN A 55 9.98 5.48 1.18
C GLN A 55 9.66 6.27 -0.11
N ALA A 56 9.09 5.61 -1.12
CA ALA A 56 8.75 6.25 -2.38
C ALA A 56 7.67 7.34 -2.19
N LYS A 57 8.05 8.60 -2.45
CA LYS A 57 7.13 9.75 -2.39
C LYS A 57 6.19 9.83 -3.60
N THR A 58 6.46 9.09 -4.67
CA THR A 58 5.75 9.17 -5.96
C THR A 58 4.24 8.98 -5.81
N GLY A 59 3.80 7.95 -5.08
CA GLY A 59 2.37 7.69 -4.88
C GLY A 59 1.66 8.81 -4.13
N ARG A 60 2.32 9.42 -3.14
CA ARG A 60 1.79 10.55 -2.39
C ARG A 60 1.72 11.82 -3.23
N ASN A 61 2.74 12.09 -4.04
CA ASN A 61 2.78 13.25 -4.93
C ASN A 61 1.66 13.17 -5.97
N VAL A 62 1.49 12.02 -6.63
CA VAL A 62 0.41 11.79 -7.59
C VAL A 62 -0.96 11.94 -6.93
N ALA A 63 -1.16 11.35 -5.74
CA ALA A 63 -2.41 11.49 -5.01
C ALA A 63 -2.71 12.95 -4.62
N THR A 64 -1.68 13.71 -4.25
CA THR A 64 -1.83 15.13 -3.90
C THR A 64 -2.19 15.98 -5.12
N LEU A 65 -1.53 15.72 -6.27
CA LEU A 65 -1.82 16.41 -7.53
C LEU A 65 -3.26 16.15 -8.00
N LEU A 66 -3.69 14.88 -7.96
CA LEU A 66 -5.06 14.50 -8.32
C LEU A 66 -6.09 15.09 -7.37
N LEU A 67 -5.77 15.19 -6.07
CA LEU A 67 -6.64 15.84 -5.09
C LEU A 67 -6.79 17.34 -5.40
N ALA A 68 -5.68 18.03 -5.69
CA ALA A 68 -5.70 19.42 -6.09
C ALA A 68 -6.54 19.63 -7.36
N LEU A 69 -6.38 18.75 -8.37
CA LEU A 69 -7.17 18.79 -9.59
C LEU A 69 -8.67 18.60 -9.32
N ALA A 70 -9.03 17.68 -8.42
CA ALA A 70 -10.42 17.47 -8.02
C ALA A 70 -11.01 18.71 -7.31
N ILE A 71 -10.24 19.37 -6.44
CA ILE A 71 -10.66 20.61 -5.77
C ILE A 71 -10.90 21.73 -6.78
N VAL A 72 -9.98 21.91 -7.74
CA VAL A 72 -10.13 22.89 -8.82
C VAL A 72 -11.39 22.61 -9.64
N TRP A 73 -11.66 21.35 -9.95
CA TRP A 73 -12.87 20.95 -10.66
C TRP A 73 -14.15 21.30 -9.89
N VAL A 74 -14.20 21.00 -8.58
CA VAL A 74 -15.34 21.35 -7.72
C VAL A 74 -15.56 22.86 -7.67
N ALA A 75 -14.48 23.65 -7.65
CA ALA A 75 -14.57 25.12 -7.63
C ALA A 75 -15.08 25.73 -8.95
N VAL A 76 -14.80 25.09 -10.09
CA VAL A 76 -15.24 25.55 -11.42
C VAL A 76 -16.66 25.05 -11.76
N ALA A 77 -17.10 23.96 -11.17
CA ALA A 77 -18.40 23.33 -11.48
C ALA A 77 -19.66 24.22 -11.31
N PRO A 78 -19.73 25.16 -10.34
CA PRO A 78 -20.85 26.10 -10.24
C PRO A 78 -21.01 27.00 -11.47
N ALA A 79 -19.93 27.24 -12.22
CA ALA A 79 -19.98 28.01 -13.46
C ALA A 79 -20.54 27.20 -14.65
N LEU A 80 -20.77 25.89 -14.48
CA LEU A 80 -21.24 24.96 -15.51
C LEU A 80 -22.70 24.53 -15.30
N ASP A 81 -23.48 25.28 -14.52
CA ASP A 81 -24.91 25.01 -14.22
C ASP A 81 -25.20 23.65 -13.54
N LYS A 82 -24.16 22.97 -13.03
CA LYS A 82 -24.32 21.75 -12.24
C LYS A 82 -24.72 22.09 -10.81
N ARG A 83 -25.67 21.32 -10.27
CA ARG A 83 -26.04 21.44 -8.86
C ARG A 83 -24.88 20.95 -7.99
N TRP A 84 -24.57 21.70 -6.93
CA TRP A 84 -23.39 21.44 -6.07
C TRP A 84 -23.35 20.00 -5.52
N TYR A 85 -24.50 19.39 -5.22
CA TYR A 85 -24.56 18.02 -4.70
C TYR A 85 -24.21 16.94 -5.75
N GLU A 86 -24.47 17.19 -7.04
CA GLU A 86 -24.10 16.27 -8.12
C GLU A 86 -22.59 16.23 -8.29
N VAL A 87 -21.96 17.40 -8.20
CA VAL A 87 -20.50 17.55 -8.24
C VAL A 87 -19.84 16.84 -7.06
N VAL A 88 -20.41 16.98 -5.85
CA VAL A 88 -19.88 16.30 -4.66
C VAL A 88 -19.98 14.79 -4.80
N LEU A 89 -21.11 14.25 -5.26
CA LEU A 89 -21.31 12.81 -5.44
C LEU A 89 -20.38 12.22 -6.50
N ASP A 90 -20.07 12.98 -7.56
CA ASP A 90 -19.10 12.57 -8.58
C ASP A 90 -17.67 12.53 -8.02
N VAL A 91 -17.29 13.49 -7.17
CA VAL A 91 -15.90 13.65 -6.71
C VAL A 91 -15.55 12.79 -5.49
N LEU A 92 -16.53 12.50 -4.62
CA LEU A 92 -16.33 11.78 -3.36
C LEU A 92 -15.58 10.45 -3.51
N PRO A 93 -15.92 9.57 -4.48
CA PRO A 93 -15.22 8.28 -4.64
C PRO A 93 -13.74 8.46 -4.97
N TYR A 94 -13.39 9.47 -5.78
CA TYR A 94 -12.00 9.76 -6.11
C TYR A 94 -11.23 10.23 -4.88
N VAL A 95 -11.82 11.12 -4.07
CA VAL A 95 -11.18 11.59 -2.82
C VAL A 95 -10.86 10.41 -1.89
N PHE A 96 -11.77 9.44 -1.75
CA PHE A 96 -11.53 8.25 -0.95
C PHE A 96 -10.38 7.38 -1.48
N VAL A 97 -10.28 7.19 -2.80
CA VAL A 97 -9.14 6.49 -3.43
C VAL A 97 -7.83 7.24 -3.17
N LEU A 98 -7.83 8.57 -3.26
CA LEU A 98 -6.65 9.39 -2.99
C LEU A 98 -6.21 9.28 -1.53
N ILE A 99 -7.15 9.28 -0.59
CA ILE A 99 -6.87 9.03 0.83
C ILE A 99 -6.27 7.63 1.01
N ALA A 100 -6.81 6.61 0.35
CA ALA A 100 -6.26 5.25 0.39
C ALA A 100 -4.81 5.23 -0.12
N MET A 101 -4.52 5.86 -1.26
CA MET A 101 -3.16 5.96 -1.81
C MET A 101 -2.19 6.66 -0.84
N MET A 102 -2.62 7.74 -0.19
CA MET A 102 -1.79 8.44 0.80
C MET A 102 -1.49 7.59 2.04
N ARG A 103 -2.35 6.62 2.38
CA ARG A 103 -2.13 5.70 3.50
C ARG A 103 -1.20 4.53 3.16
N VAL A 104 -1.08 4.16 1.88
CA VAL A 104 -0.26 3.02 1.42
C VAL A 104 1.17 3.05 1.98
N PRO A 105 1.95 4.15 1.89
CA PRO A 105 3.32 4.16 2.41
C PRO A 105 3.40 3.81 3.91
N ARG A 106 2.50 4.38 4.71
CA ARG A 106 2.43 4.12 6.16
C ARG A 106 2.03 2.67 6.45
N VAL A 107 1.14 2.11 5.64
CA VAL A 107 0.71 0.71 5.75
C VAL A 107 1.86 -0.24 5.40
N LEU A 108 2.57 0.00 4.30
CA LEU A 108 3.72 -0.81 3.89
C LEU A 108 4.84 -0.77 4.94
N TRP A 109 5.10 0.40 5.53
CA TRP A 109 6.07 0.54 6.62
C TRP A 109 5.69 -0.31 7.83
N LYS A 110 4.42 -0.26 8.27
CA LYS A 110 3.92 -1.11 9.37
C LYS A 110 4.04 -2.60 9.07
N VAL A 111 3.81 -2.99 7.81
CA VAL A 111 3.97 -4.38 7.37
C VAL A 111 5.43 -4.82 7.47
N ALA A 112 6.36 -4.02 6.97
CA ALA A 112 7.79 -4.31 7.05
C ALA A 112 8.28 -4.40 8.49
N GLU A 113 7.88 -3.46 9.35
CA GLU A 113 8.21 -3.46 10.78
C GLU A 113 7.70 -4.71 11.49
N ARG A 114 6.46 -5.13 11.19
CA ARG A 114 5.89 -6.38 11.71
C ARG A 114 6.68 -7.61 11.24
N MET A 115 7.18 -7.62 10.00
CA MET A 115 8.04 -8.70 9.51
C MET A 115 9.37 -8.74 10.26
N LYS A 116 9.99 -7.58 10.54
CA LYS A 116 11.20 -7.51 11.39
C LYS A 116 10.94 -8.07 12.79
N GLU A 117 9.79 -7.75 13.37
CA GLU A 117 9.41 -8.27 14.69
C GLU A 117 9.28 -9.81 14.68
N TYR A 118 8.76 -10.37 13.60
CA TYR A 118 8.69 -11.83 13.45
C TYR A 118 10.08 -12.47 13.30
N GLU A 119 10.99 -11.83 12.56
CA GLU A 119 12.41 -12.24 12.46
C GLU A 119 13.10 -12.23 13.84
N ARG A 120 12.94 -11.15 14.61
CA ARG A 120 13.46 -11.07 15.99
C ARG A 120 12.88 -12.15 16.90
N SER A 121 11.58 -12.44 16.76
CA SER A 121 10.90 -13.44 17.61
C SER A 121 11.41 -14.87 17.42
N ILE A 122 12.15 -15.15 16.34
CA ILE A 122 12.79 -16.45 16.08
C ILE A 122 14.32 -16.40 16.28
N GLY A 123 14.84 -15.32 16.86
CA GLY A 123 16.27 -15.14 17.15
C GLY A 123 17.10 -14.66 15.97
N GLU A 124 16.48 -14.15 14.89
CA GLU A 124 17.22 -13.57 13.77
C GLU A 124 17.39 -12.07 13.91
N ASP A 125 18.56 -11.58 13.52
CA ASP A 125 18.78 -10.16 13.31
C ASP A 125 18.26 -9.75 11.91
N PRO A 126 17.23 -8.88 11.82
CA PRO A 126 16.69 -8.40 10.55
C PRO A 126 17.65 -7.45 9.80
N ASP A 127 18.62 -6.86 10.49
CA ASP A 127 19.48 -5.81 9.92
C ASP A 127 20.89 -6.35 9.55
N THR A 128 21.29 -7.52 10.06
CA THR A 128 22.51 -8.23 9.61
C THR A 128 22.41 -8.63 8.14
N GLU A 129 23.37 -8.29 7.28
CA GLU A 129 23.40 -8.77 5.89
C GLU A 129 23.38 -10.30 5.83
N LEU A 130 22.59 -10.88 4.91
CA LEU A 130 22.66 -12.33 4.70
C LEU A 130 23.99 -12.61 4.01
N ASP A 131 24.88 -13.33 4.67
CA ASP A 131 26.13 -13.79 4.05
C ASP A 131 25.77 -14.58 2.78
N ASP A 132 26.16 -14.03 1.64
CA ASP A 132 26.12 -14.72 0.37
C ASP A 132 27.21 -15.80 0.46
N GLY A 133 26.80 -16.99 0.87
CA GLY A 133 27.40 -18.23 0.37
C GLY A 133 27.22 -18.26 -1.14
N GLY A 134 27.93 -17.38 -1.83
CA GLY A 134 27.81 -17.08 -3.23
C GLY A 134 28.41 -18.20 -4.05
N ALA A 135 27.75 -18.53 -5.15
CA ALA A 135 28.36 -18.84 -6.43
C ALA A 135 29.59 -19.79 -6.48
N THR A 136 29.80 -20.67 -5.50
CA THR A 136 30.97 -21.58 -5.42
C THR A 136 30.58 -23.06 -5.47
N ALA A 137 29.29 -23.39 -5.66
CA ALA A 137 28.82 -24.77 -5.75
C ALA A 137 28.56 -25.28 -7.19
N ILE A 138 28.87 -24.50 -8.23
CA ILE A 138 28.71 -24.93 -9.65
C ILE A 138 30.05 -25.01 -10.39
N ALA A 139 31.16 -25.14 -9.66
CA ALA A 139 32.47 -25.40 -10.25
C ALA A 139 33.22 -26.42 -9.39
N LEU A 140 32.80 -27.69 -9.49
CA LEU A 140 33.59 -28.89 -9.19
C LEU A 140 32.95 -30.09 -9.92
#